data_AF-A0A917B2G4-F1
#
_entry.id   AF-A0A917B2G4-F1
#
_cell.length_a   1.000
_cell.length_b   1.000
_cell.length_c   1.000
_cell.angle_alpha   90.00
_cell.angle_beta   90.00
_cell.angle_gamma   90.00
#
_symmetry.space_group_name_H-M   'P 1'
#
loop_
_entity.id
_entity.type
_entity.pdbx_description
1 polymer ?
#
loop_
_entity_poly.entity_id
_entity_poly.type
_entity_poly.pdbx_seq_one_letter_code
_entity_poly.pdbx_strand_id
1 'polypeptide(L)'
;MSTSKKKIWWGIGAAILAIYLISIWQYPYSPISFYKNVEVTNAHTYTEEDILKPLDDVWESDEAIDDVTVNRLYIMKNIYDFDWLYQESAQLPPEELMMAEVRVEQSIDAAFSLALYQEGYDQETKSALDLFVTNLQHLENELRVTKDDEWASRKELQNRYSSIRKVYRQNAQSFKEFYNVYHSSRGA
;
A
#
# COMPACT_ATOMS: atom_id res chain seq x y z
N MET A 1 39.70 40.33 13.94
CA MET A 1 39.41 38.87 13.94
C MET A 1 40.43 38.19 13.03
N SER A 2 41.31 37.32 13.55
CA SER A 2 42.44 36.78 12.77
C SER A 2 41.98 35.92 11.59
N THR A 3 42.76 35.93 10.50
CA THR A 3 42.48 35.18 9.26
C THR A 3 42.30 33.68 9.50
N SER A 4 42.99 33.11 10.50
CA SER A 4 42.83 31.71 10.92
C SER A 4 41.47 31.42 11.53
N LYS A 5 40.93 32.32 12.37
CA LYS A 5 39.57 32.18 12.93
C LYS A 5 38.52 32.26 11.83
N LYS A 6 38.67 33.16 10.84
CA LYS A 6 37.76 33.23 9.69
C LYS A 6 37.72 31.93 8.88
N LYS A 7 38.87 31.30 8.62
CA LYS A 7 38.94 30.00 7.89
C LYS A 7 38.22 28.87 8.64
N ILE A 8 38.34 28.81 9.97
CA ILE A 8 37.65 27.81 10.79
C ILE A 8 36.14 28.00 10.73
N TRP A 9 35.65 29.24 10.90
CA TRP A 9 34.22 29.55 10.81
C TRP A 9 33.64 29.25 9.42
N TRP A 10 34.39 29.53 8.35
CA TRP A 10 34.01 29.14 6.98
C TRP A 10 33.95 27.62 6.81
N GLY A 11 34.90 26.88 7.39
CA GLY A 11 34.90 25.41 7.36
C GLY A 11 33.69 24.81 8.09
N ILE A 12 33.35 25.35 9.27
CA ILE A 12 32.16 24.94 10.02
C ILE A 12 30.89 25.24 9.22
N GLY A 13 30.77 26.45 8.66
CA GLY A 13 29.63 26.84 7.83
C GLY A 13 29.46 25.93 6.60
N ALA A 14 30.56 25.60 5.91
CA ALA A 14 30.54 24.69 4.77
C ALA A 14 30.12 23.27 5.17
N ALA A 15 30.58 22.76 6.32
CA ALA A 15 30.19 21.45 6.81
C ALA A 15 28.69 21.38 7.17
N ILE A 16 28.16 22.41 7.84
CA ILE A 16 26.72 22.50 8.16
C ILE A 16 25.89 22.54 6.88
N LEU A 17 26.29 23.35 5.90
CA LEU A 17 25.60 23.42 4.62
C LEU A 17 25.61 22.07 3.88
N ALA A 18 26.75 21.37 3.89
CA ALA A 18 26.86 20.05 3.27
C ALA A 18 25.93 19.03 3.93
N ILE A 19 25.87 18.98 5.26
CA ILE A 19 24.95 18.10 6.01
C ILE A 19 23.50 18.43 5.65
N TYR A 20 23.14 19.72 5.64
CA TYR A 20 21.79 20.16 5.30
C TYR A 20 21.38 19.72 3.88
N LEU A 21 22.25 19.91 2.88
CA LEU A 21 21.99 19.49 1.51
C LEU A 21 21.87 17.97 1.37
N ILE A 22 22.69 17.20 2.09
CA ILE A 22 22.59 15.73 2.13
C ILE A 22 21.25 15.30 2.74
N SER A 23 20.85 15.91 3.85
CA SER A 23 19.58 15.61 4.52
C SER A 23 18.36 15.93 3.64
N ILE A 24 18.37 17.06 2.93
CA ILE A 24 17.32 17.42 1.97
C ILE A 24 17.12 16.31 0.93
N TRP A 25 18.21 15.72 0.45
CA TRP A 25 18.15 14.74 -0.63
C TRP A 25 17.86 13.32 -0.14
N GLN A 26 18.46 12.90 0.97
CA GLN A 26 18.40 11.52 1.47
C GLN A 26 17.08 11.15 2.15
N TYR A 27 16.37 12.10 2.75
CA TYR A 27 15.18 11.86 3.56
C TYR A 27 13.94 12.48 2.91
N PRO A 28 13.32 11.80 1.92
CA PRO A 28 12.28 12.40 1.08
C PRO A 28 11.00 12.77 1.84
N TYR A 29 10.71 12.11 2.97
CA TYR A 29 9.53 12.43 3.80
C TYR A 29 9.81 13.46 4.88
N SER A 30 11.07 13.87 5.04
CA SER A 30 11.43 14.90 6.00
C SER A 30 10.77 16.23 5.64
N PRO A 31 10.30 17.03 6.61
CA PRO A 31 9.70 18.35 6.36
C PRO A 31 10.63 19.31 5.59
N ILE A 32 11.94 19.08 5.65
CA ILE A 32 12.95 19.91 4.98
C ILE A 32 13.29 19.41 3.55
N SER A 33 12.74 18.29 3.10
CA SER A 33 13.06 17.75 1.78
C SER A 33 12.34 18.47 0.64
N PHE A 34 13.08 18.76 -0.44
CA PHE A 34 12.53 19.23 -1.70
C PHE A 34 12.21 18.08 -2.68
N TYR A 35 12.85 16.92 -2.52
CA TYR A 35 12.73 15.79 -3.44
C TYR A 35 11.98 14.66 -2.76
N LYS A 36 10.65 14.76 -2.71
CA LYS A 36 9.82 13.81 -1.95
C LYS A 36 9.53 12.49 -2.66
N ASN A 37 9.78 12.42 -3.96
CA ASN A 37 9.52 11.22 -4.74
C ASN A 37 10.53 10.12 -4.41
N VAL A 38 10.05 8.90 -4.26
CA VAL A 38 10.86 7.69 -4.10
C VAL A 38 10.73 6.86 -5.37
N GLU A 39 11.86 6.51 -5.97
CA GLU A 39 11.86 5.54 -7.06
C GLU A 39 11.72 4.13 -6.48
N VAL A 40 10.70 3.41 -6.93
CA VAL A 40 10.45 2.04 -6.51
C VAL A 40 10.56 1.11 -7.70
N THR A 41 11.65 0.37 -7.70
CA THR A 41 11.95 -0.67 -8.68
C THR A 41 11.43 -2.03 -8.20
N ASN A 42 10.68 -2.70 -9.05
CA ASN A 42 10.27 -4.09 -8.89
C ASN A 42 11.38 -4.99 -9.40
N ALA A 43 11.90 -5.88 -8.56
CA ALA A 43 12.80 -6.92 -9.02
C ALA A 43 12.09 -7.98 -9.89
N HIS A 44 10.75 -7.98 -9.90
CA HIS A 44 9.90 -8.90 -10.62
C HIS A 44 8.72 -8.12 -11.20
N THR A 45 8.56 -8.16 -12.52
CA THR A 45 7.40 -7.59 -13.21
C THR A 45 6.21 -8.51 -12.94
N TYR A 46 5.27 -8.05 -12.12
CA TYR A 46 3.95 -8.66 -12.02
C TYR A 46 3.02 -7.83 -12.88
N THR A 47 2.23 -8.48 -13.71
CA THR A 47 1.28 -7.77 -14.56
C THR A 47 0.03 -7.44 -13.76
N GLU A 48 -0.70 -6.42 -14.22
CA GLU A 48 -2.06 -6.15 -13.77
C GLU A 48 -2.92 -7.41 -13.83
N GLU A 49 -2.72 -8.25 -14.85
CA GLU A 49 -3.37 -9.54 -14.99
C GLU A 49 -3.07 -10.53 -13.86
N ASP A 50 -1.92 -10.45 -13.18
CA ASP A 50 -1.61 -11.37 -12.07
C ASP A 50 -2.44 -11.08 -10.81
N ILE A 51 -2.94 -9.85 -10.67
CA ILE A 51 -3.64 -9.37 -9.47
C ILE A 51 -5.12 -9.08 -9.75
N LEU A 52 -5.44 -8.41 -10.86
CA LEU A 52 -6.80 -7.95 -11.19
C LEU A 52 -7.60 -8.94 -12.04
N LYS A 53 -6.99 -9.61 -13.02
CA LYS A 53 -7.72 -10.56 -13.89
C LYS A 53 -8.48 -11.65 -13.12
N PRO A 54 -7.91 -12.26 -12.05
CA PRO A 54 -8.66 -13.21 -11.25
C PRO A 54 -9.83 -12.59 -10.47
N LEU A 55 -9.86 -11.27 -10.32
CA LEU A 55 -10.93 -10.50 -9.67
C LEU A 55 -11.94 -9.95 -10.69
N ASP A 56 -11.53 -9.73 -11.94
CA ASP A 56 -12.41 -9.30 -13.03
C ASP A 56 -13.25 -10.46 -13.57
N ASP A 57 -12.65 -11.65 -13.75
CA ASP A 57 -13.36 -12.89 -14.14
C ASP A 57 -14.46 -13.27 -13.13
N VAL A 58 -14.24 -12.86 -11.89
CA VAL A 58 -15.12 -13.02 -10.73
C VAL A 58 -16.29 -12.03 -10.76
N TRP A 59 -16.08 -10.84 -11.31
CA TRP A 59 -17.07 -9.76 -11.29
C TRP A 59 -18.05 -9.81 -12.46
N GLU A 60 -17.61 -10.30 -13.61
CA GLU A 60 -18.44 -10.38 -14.83
C GLU A 60 -19.56 -11.42 -14.73
N SER A 61 -19.58 -12.28 -13.70
CA SER A 61 -20.60 -13.32 -13.50
C SER A 61 -21.80 -12.91 -12.64
N ASP A 62 -21.76 -11.79 -11.91
CA ASP A 62 -22.80 -11.42 -10.94
C ASP A 62 -23.80 -10.39 -11.50
N GLU A 63 -24.95 -10.86 -11.99
CA GLU A 63 -26.14 -10.04 -12.27
C GLU A 63 -26.86 -9.65 -10.95
N ALA A 64 -26.43 -8.56 -10.28
CA ALA A 64 -27.31 -7.71 -9.46
C ALA A 64 -26.57 -6.45 -8.93
N ILE A 65 -26.82 -5.31 -9.55
CA ILE A 65 -26.21 -4.00 -9.24
C ILE A 65 -26.78 -3.35 -7.95
N ASP A 66 -27.66 -4.03 -7.20
CA ASP A 66 -28.33 -3.49 -6.00
C ASP A 66 -28.04 -4.25 -4.68
N ASP A 67 -27.06 -5.17 -4.68
CA ASP A 67 -26.66 -5.93 -3.49
C ASP A 67 -25.58 -5.19 -2.67
N VAL A 68 -25.85 -4.95 -1.39
CA VAL A 68 -24.89 -4.39 -0.42
C VAL A 68 -23.58 -5.17 -0.43
N THR A 69 -23.64 -6.47 -0.64
CA THR A 69 -22.49 -7.38 -0.70
C THR A 69 -21.59 -7.06 -1.88
N VAL A 70 -22.18 -6.90 -3.08
CA VAL A 70 -21.46 -6.50 -4.29
C VAL A 70 -20.79 -5.15 -4.04
N ASN A 71 -21.50 -4.14 -3.55
CA ASN A 71 -20.87 -2.85 -3.26
C ASN A 71 -19.65 -2.95 -2.31
N ARG A 72 -19.72 -3.81 -1.29
CA ARG A 72 -18.60 -4.05 -0.37
C ARG A 72 -17.42 -4.75 -1.05
N LEU A 73 -17.69 -5.76 -1.89
CA LEU A 73 -16.67 -6.44 -2.68
C LEU A 73 -15.96 -5.47 -3.64
N TYR A 74 -16.69 -4.52 -4.23
CA TYR A 74 -16.12 -3.49 -5.10
C TYR A 74 -15.17 -2.56 -4.34
N ILE A 75 -15.58 -2.09 -3.15
CA ILE A 75 -14.72 -1.28 -2.28
C ILE A 75 -13.41 -2.02 -1.98
N MET A 76 -13.49 -3.31 -1.62
CA MET A 76 -12.32 -4.13 -1.32
C MET A 76 -11.42 -4.35 -2.54
N LYS A 77 -11.97 -4.48 -3.74
CA LYS A 77 -11.19 -4.59 -4.99
C LYS A 77 -10.38 -3.32 -5.29
N ASN A 78 -10.91 -2.14 -4.98
CA ASN A 78 -10.31 -0.86 -5.34
C ASN A 78 -8.95 -0.59 -4.67
N ILE A 79 -8.56 -1.35 -3.66
CA ILE A 79 -7.21 -1.25 -3.06
C ILE A 79 -6.11 -1.66 -4.03
N TYR A 80 -6.43 -2.43 -5.07
CA TYR A 80 -5.46 -2.87 -6.06
C TYR A 80 -5.37 -1.93 -7.26
N ASP A 81 -6.24 -0.92 -7.36
CA ASP A 81 -6.28 0.02 -8.47
C ASP A 81 -5.23 1.14 -8.29
N PHE A 82 -3.95 0.74 -8.33
CA PHE A 82 -2.79 1.63 -8.28
C PHE A 82 -1.74 1.21 -9.31
N ASP A 83 -1.44 2.09 -10.27
CA ASP A 83 -0.44 1.85 -11.32
C ASP A 83 0.91 1.36 -10.79
N TRP A 84 1.34 1.91 -9.66
CA TRP A 84 2.63 1.62 -9.06
C TRP A 84 2.73 0.19 -8.51
N LEU A 85 1.64 -0.55 -8.35
CA LEU A 85 1.70 -1.98 -7.97
C LEU A 85 2.24 -2.84 -9.11
N TYR A 86 2.02 -2.41 -10.36
CA TYR A 86 2.25 -3.18 -11.58
C TYR A 86 3.49 -2.73 -12.37
N GLN A 87 3.88 -1.48 -12.22
CA GLN A 87 5.04 -0.93 -12.93
C GLN A 87 6.36 -1.57 -12.46
N GLU A 88 7.27 -1.78 -13.42
CA GLU A 88 8.65 -2.20 -13.16
C GLU A 88 9.40 -1.14 -12.35
N SER A 89 9.23 0.14 -12.70
CA SER A 89 9.69 1.26 -11.89
C SER A 89 8.61 2.32 -11.83
N ALA A 90 8.38 2.87 -10.63
CA ALA A 90 7.42 3.94 -10.40
C ALA A 90 8.07 5.03 -9.55
N GLN A 91 7.75 6.29 -9.83
CA GLN A 91 8.07 7.41 -8.96
C GLN A 91 6.89 7.63 -8.03
N LEU A 92 7.08 7.37 -6.74
CA LEU A 92 6.03 7.46 -5.75
C LEU A 92 6.15 8.77 -4.95
N PRO A 93 5.24 9.72 -5.15
CA PRO A 93 5.12 10.84 -4.23
C PRO A 93 4.46 10.36 -2.92
N PRO A 94 4.68 11.04 -1.78
CA PRO A 94 4.12 10.65 -0.48
C PRO A 94 2.59 10.50 -0.47
N GLU A 95 1.91 11.28 -1.31
CA GLU A 95 0.45 11.28 -1.44
C GLU A 95 -0.09 9.92 -1.90
N GLU A 96 0.68 9.13 -2.66
CA GLU A 96 0.28 7.77 -3.06
C GLU A 96 0.13 6.84 -1.86
N LEU A 97 1.00 6.96 -0.84
CA LEU A 97 0.86 6.17 0.39
C LEU A 97 -0.36 6.58 1.21
N MET A 98 -0.68 7.89 1.23
CA MET A 98 -1.86 8.39 1.92
C MET A 98 -3.14 7.86 1.26
N MET A 99 -3.19 7.87 -0.08
CA MET A 99 -4.33 7.30 -0.82
C MET A 99 -4.43 5.79 -0.61
N ALA A 100 -3.30 5.07 -0.63
CA ALA A 100 -3.25 3.64 -0.34
C ALA A 100 -3.79 3.31 1.06
N GLU A 101 -3.36 4.03 2.10
CA GLU A 101 -3.84 3.86 3.48
C GLU A 101 -5.36 4.04 3.56
N VAL A 102 -5.89 5.14 3.00
CA VAL A 102 -7.34 5.42 3.00
C VAL A 102 -8.14 4.31 2.32
N ARG A 103 -7.69 3.78 1.17
CA ARG A 103 -8.40 2.69 0.48
C ARG A 103 -8.36 1.39 1.29
N VAL A 104 -7.25 1.11 1.96
CA VAL A 104 -7.12 -0.07 2.83
C VAL A 104 -8.05 0.06 4.03
N GLU A 105 -8.10 1.21 4.69
CA GLU A 105 -9.04 1.48 5.80
C GLU A 105 -10.50 1.27 5.36
N GLN A 106 -10.90 1.83 4.22
CA GLN A 106 -12.24 1.63 3.64
C GLN A 106 -12.55 0.15 3.36
N SER A 107 -11.54 -0.62 2.99
CA SER A 107 -11.70 -2.05 2.67
C SER A 107 -11.80 -2.91 3.92
N ILE A 108 -11.11 -2.53 5.00
CA ILE A 108 -11.27 -3.14 6.32
C ILE A 108 -12.72 -2.92 6.78
N ASP A 109 -13.23 -1.69 6.69
CA ASP A 109 -14.62 -1.38 7.03
C ASP A 109 -15.61 -2.18 6.18
N ALA A 110 -15.33 -2.31 4.88
CA ALA A 110 -16.17 -3.09 3.98
C ALA A 110 -16.17 -4.59 4.34
N ALA A 111 -15.02 -5.15 4.67
CA ALA A 111 -14.88 -6.55 5.08
C ALA A 111 -15.58 -6.83 6.42
N PHE A 112 -15.45 -5.93 7.40
CA PHE A 112 -16.19 -6.04 8.66
C PHE A 112 -17.70 -5.94 8.46
N SER A 113 -18.14 -5.05 7.58
CA SER A 113 -19.55 -4.97 7.20
C SER A 113 -20.04 -6.32 6.66
N LEU A 114 -19.28 -6.99 5.79
CA LEU A 114 -19.66 -8.31 5.29
C LEU A 114 -19.73 -9.37 6.40
N ALA A 115 -18.75 -9.38 7.30
CA ALA A 115 -18.71 -10.30 8.43
C ALA A 115 -19.92 -10.13 9.38
N LEU A 116 -20.42 -8.89 9.52
CA LEU A 116 -21.55 -8.57 10.40
C LEU A 116 -22.91 -8.83 9.76
N TYR A 117 -23.09 -8.56 8.47
CA TYR A 117 -24.41 -8.67 7.82
C TYR A 117 -24.73 -10.05 7.25
N GLN A 118 -23.74 -10.91 7.01
CA GLN A 118 -23.96 -12.24 6.42
C GLN A 118 -23.84 -13.34 7.48
N GLU A 119 -24.86 -13.47 8.33
CA GLU A 119 -24.95 -14.54 9.34
C GLU A 119 -24.88 -15.95 8.71
N GLY A 120 -25.32 -16.07 7.46
CA GLY A 120 -25.38 -17.32 6.69
C GLY A 120 -24.06 -17.82 6.10
N TYR A 121 -22.94 -17.13 6.29
CA TYR A 121 -21.65 -17.66 5.85
C TYR A 121 -21.30 -18.96 6.58
N ASP A 122 -20.92 -19.97 5.79
CA ASP A 122 -20.33 -21.19 6.33
C ASP A 122 -18.97 -20.91 6.99
N GLN A 123 -18.44 -21.92 7.67
CA GLN A 123 -17.19 -21.78 8.39
C GLN A 123 -16.01 -21.47 7.46
N GLU A 124 -16.01 -22.02 6.24
CA GLU A 124 -14.94 -21.83 5.26
C GLU A 124 -14.91 -20.39 4.74
N THR A 125 -16.07 -19.85 4.38
CA THR A 125 -16.25 -18.46 3.94
C THR A 125 -15.82 -17.49 5.05
N LYS A 126 -16.20 -17.77 6.31
CA LYS A 126 -15.77 -16.98 7.47
C LYS A 126 -14.26 -17.02 7.67
N SER A 127 -13.63 -18.19 7.58
CA SER A 127 -12.18 -18.32 7.71
C SER A 127 -11.42 -17.62 6.58
N ALA A 128 -11.92 -17.68 5.34
CA ALA A 128 -11.30 -16.99 4.21
C ALA A 128 -11.42 -15.45 4.36
N LEU A 129 -12.58 -14.96 4.82
CA LEU A 129 -12.78 -13.54 5.12
C LEU A 129 -11.86 -13.06 6.25
N ASP A 130 -11.72 -13.84 7.33
CA ASP A 130 -10.84 -13.52 8.46
C ASP A 130 -9.37 -13.42 8.05
N LEU A 131 -8.91 -14.35 7.20
CA LEU A 131 -7.56 -14.30 6.62
C LEU A 131 -7.36 -13.03 5.76
N PHE A 132 -8.36 -12.69 4.93
CA PHE A 132 -8.31 -11.47 4.12
C PHE A 132 -8.24 -10.20 4.98
N VAL A 133 -9.08 -10.09 6.01
CA VAL A 133 -9.07 -8.96 6.97
C VAL A 133 -7.72 -8.86 7.69
N THR A 134 -7.18 -9.98 8.15
CA THR A 134 -5.87 -10.02 8.81
C THR A 134 -4.77 -9.48 7.88
N ASN A 135 -4.82 -9.85 6.60
CA ASN A 135 -3.87 -9.35 5.61
C ASN A 135 -4.07 -7.85 5.31
N LEU A 136 -5.30 -7.34 5.33
CA LEU A 136 -5.58 -5.91 5.19
C LEU A 136 -5.01 -5.11 6.38
N GLN A 137 -5.19 -5.59 7.61
CA GLN A 137 -4.65 -4.95 8.81
C GLN A 137 -3.11 -4.94 8.81
N HIS A 138 -2.49 -6.02 8.34
CA HIS A 138 -1.04 -6.04 8.16
C HIS A 138 -0.59 -5.00 7.14
N LEU A 139 -1.30 -4.89 6.01
CA LEU A 139 -1.04 -3.91 4.98
C LEU A 139 -1.20 -2.46 5.48
N GLU A 140 -2.29 -2.18 6.22
CA GLU A 140 -2.54 -0.88 6.87
C GLU A 140 -1.36 -0.48 7.76
N ASN A 141 -0.88 -1.42 8.58
CA ASN A 141 0.25 -1.17 9.48
C ASN A 141 1.55 -0.87 8.70
N GLU A 142 1.86 -1.62 7.65
CA GLU A 142 3.05 -1.37 6.81
C GLU A 142 2.99 0.01 6.12
N LEU A 143 1.80 0.40 5.63
CA LEU A 143 1.56 1.72 5.03
C LEU A 143 1.77 2.83 6.06
N ARG A 144 1.13 2.71 7.24
CA ARG A 144 1.22 3.70 8.32
C ARG A 144 2.66 3.88 8.82
N VAL A 145 3.36 2.79 9.12
CA VAL A 145 4.77 2.83 9.56
C VAL A 145 5.68 3.44 8.50
N THR A 146 5.41 3.21 7.21
CA THR A 146 6.20 3.79 6.12
C THR A 146 5.95 5.28 5.96
N LYS A 147 4.68 5.71 6.01
CA LYS A 147 4.25 7.10 5.87
C LYS A 147 4.70 7.97 7.05
N ASP A 148 4.64 7.47 8.29
CA ASP A 148 4.92 8.25 9.49
C ASP A 148 6.43 8.38 9.81
N ASP A 149 7.30 7.70 9.05
CA ASP A 149 8.75 7.76 9.24
C ASP A 149 9.40 8.86 8.38
N GLU A 150 9.37 10.09 8.91
CA GLU A 150 9.95 11.29 8.29
C GLU A 150 11.46 11.19 8.01
N TRP A 151 12.15 10.29 8.71
CA TRP A 151 13.61 10.14 8.66
C TRP A 151 14.05 8.85 7.98
N ALA A 152 13.12 8.12 7.37
CA ALA A 152 13.48 7.02 6.49
C ALA A 152 14.27 7.55 5.29
N SER A 153 15.45 6.99 5.06
CA SER A 153 16.23 7.27 3.87
C SER A 153 15.52 6.74 2.62
N ARG A 154 15.87 7.27 1.44
CA ARG A 154 15.38 6.75 0.14
C ARG A 154 15.49 5.23 0.02
N LYS A 155 16.63 4.67 0.46
CA LYS A 155 16.90 3.23 0.39
C LYS A 155 15.96 2.45 1.31
N GLU A 156 15.71 2.95 2.52
CA GLU A 156 14.77 2.33 3.45
C GLU A 156 13.34 2.37 2.91
N LEU A 157 12.92 3.52 2.36
CA LEU A 157 11.60 3.65 1.74
C LEU A 157 11.46 2.73 0.53
N GLN A 158 12.45 2.65 -0.35
CA GLN A 158 12.43 1.71 -1.48
C GLN A 158 12.25 0.25 -1.02
N ASN A 159 12.93 -0.16 0.06
CA ASN A 159 12.77 -1.49 0.65
C ASN A 159 11.36 -1.69 1.24
N ARG A 160 10.83 -0.69 1.96
CA ARG A 160 9.48 -0.73 2.54
C ARG A 160 8.42 -0.82 1.45
N TYR A 161 8.53 -0.02 0.39
CA TYR A 161 7.63 -0.12 -0.76
C TYR A 161 7.68 -1.48 -1.45
N SER A 162 8.88 -2.08 -1.58
CA SER A 162 9.01 -3.46 -2.07
C SER A 162 8.31 -4.47 -1.16
N SER A 163 8.38 -4.27 0.16
CA SER A 163 7.63 -5.07 1.15
C SER A 163 6.12 -4.88 0.97
N ILE A 164 5.63 -3.63 0.95
CA ILE A 164 4.22 -3.27 0.77
C ILE A 164 3.66 -3.91 -0.51
N ARG A 165 4.38 -3.86 -1.65
CA ARG A 165 3.96 -4.53 -2.89
C ARG A 165 3.77 -6.04 -2.70
N LYS A 166 4.62 -6.71 -1.92
CA LYS A 166 4.46 -8.15 -1.62
C LYS A 166 3.23 -8.40 -0.76
N VAL A 167 2.99 -7.54 0.24
CA VAL A 167 1.80 -7.64 1.10
C VAL A 167 0.52 -7.43 0.29
N TYR A 168 0.48 -6.45 -0.62
CA TYR A 168 -0.64 -6.27 -1.56
C TYR A 168 -0.93 -7.55 -2.37
N ARG A 169 0.11 -8.24 -2.86
CA ARG A 169 -0.06 -9.50 -3.61
C ARG A 169 -0.63 -10.62 -2.75
N GLN A 170 -0.10 -10.80 -1.54
CA GLN A 170 -0.62 -11.80 -0.59
C GLN A 170 -2.07 -11.50 -0.24
N ASN A 171 -2.38 -10.22 -0.03
CA ASN A 171 -3.73 -9.78 0.24
C ASN A 171 -4.69 -10.04 -0.95
N ALA A 172 -4.27 -9.77 -2.19
CA ALA A 172 -5.04 -10.11 -3.40
C ALA A 172 -5.35 -11.61 -3.52
N GLN A 173 -4.38 -12.46 -3.19
CA GLN A 173 -4.59 -13.92 -3.16
C GLN A 173 -5.64 -14.30 -2.12
N SER A 174 -5.58 -13.74 -0.91
CA SER A 174 -6.60 -14.00 0.12
C SER A 174 -7.98 -13.45 -0.26
N PHE A 175 -8.07 -12.30 -0.94
CA PHE A 175 -9.33 -11.76 -1.43
C PHE A 175 -9.99 -12.69 -2.46
N LYS A 176 -9.18 -13.18 -3.40
CA LYS A 176 -9.62 -14.16 -4.39
C LYS A 176 -10.13 -15.44 -3.74
N GLU A 177 -9.40 -15.97 -2.77
CA GLU A 177 -9.81 -17.17 -2.04
C GLU A 177 -11.16 -16.96 -1.35
N PHE A 178 -11.31 -15.84 -0.62
CA PHE A 178 -12.58 -15.46 0.00
C PHE A 178 -13.71 -15.41 -1.02
N TYR A 179 -13.52 -14.73 -2.16
CA TYR A 179 -14.55 -14.63 -3.18
C TYR A 179 -14.94 -16.00 -3.76
N ASN A 180 -13.95 -16.85 -4.08
CA ASN A 180 -14.20 -18.18 -4.65
C ASN A 180 -15.04 -19.06 -3.71
N VAL A 181 -14.71 -19.05 -2.42
CA VAL A 181 -15.44 -19.81 -1.40
C VAL A 181 -16.86 -19.25 -1.23
N TYR A 182 -16.98 -17.91 -1.15
CA TYR A 182 -18.27 -17.22 -1.08
C TYR A 182 -19.19 -17.52 -2.28
N HIS A 183 -18.66 -17.52 -3.50
CA HIS A 183 -19.43 -17.80 -4.70
C HIS A 183 -19.84 -19.28 -4.76
N SER A 184 -18.92 -20.19 -4.39
CA SER A 184 -19.20 -21.63 -4.36
C SER A 184 -20.27 -22.01 -3.33
N SER A 185 -20.33 -21.33 -2.18
CA SER A 185 -21.34 -21.56 -1.14
C SER A 185 -22.73 -21.00 -1.49
N ARG A 186 -22.82 -20.02 -2.40
CA ARG A 186 -24.09 -19.49 -2.95
C ARG A 186 -24.66 -20.30 -4.11
N GLY A 187 -23.81 -21.05 -4.82
CA GLY A 187 -24.20 -21.89 -5.97
C GLY A 187 -24.67 -23.30 -5.62
N ALA A 188 -24.68 -23.66 -4.33
CA ALA A 188 -25.13 -24.96 -3.80
C ALA A 188 -26.50 -24.84 -3.10
#